data_AF-A0A2W0G7U4-F1
#
_entry.id   AF-A0A2W0G7U4-F1
#
_cell.length_a   1.000
_cell.length_b   1.000
_cell.length_c   1.000
_cell.angle_alpha   90.00
_cell.angle_beta   90.00
_cell.angle_gamma   90.00
#
_symmetry.space_group_name_H-M   'P 1'
#
loop_
_entity.id
_entity.type
_entity.pdbx_description
1 polymer ?
#
loop_
_entity_poly.entity_id
_entity_poly.type
_entity_poly.pdbx_seq_one_letter_code
_entity_poly.pdbx_strand_id
1 'polypeptide(L)'
;MNNMMTPEMIEVFMKINQSGIEKNVSVKERRNQNHYRQRRLFSFLENEILKFSSLGFEFVKSKPVTLNLRTAKGIEFGFEAFPFEIKLKSKKTEYVFTPKVNGAGNLYYSFVRREYGDEKFVNGSLIWNKEDEDKKSHWYLETSYYSNVLNNGVLDENGLAMLFTSMYCIEL
;
A
#
# COMPACT_ATOMS: atom_id res chain seq x y z
N MET A 1 22.13 -34.08 40.83
CA MET A 1 20.84 -33.39 40.65
C MET A 1 20.34 -33.67 39.24
N ASN A 2 19.38 -34.59 39.11
CA ASN A 2 18.74 -34.87 37.82
C ASN A 2 17.66 -33.81 37.60
N ASN A 3 17.94 -32.82 36.73
CA ASN A 3 16.92 -31.93 36.18
C ASN A 3 16.11 -32.69 35.13
N MET A 4 15.34 -33.70 35.54
CA MET A 4 14.37 -34.34 34.65
C MET A 4 13.14 -33.44 34.57
N MET A 5 12.81 -32.95 33.37
CA MET A 5 11.56 -32.23 33.13
C MET A 5 10.38 -33.14 33.49
N THR A 6 9.42 -32.63 34.25
CA THR A 6 8.17 -33.34 34.50
C THR A 6 7.29 -33.33 33.23
N PRO A 7 6.38 -34.30 33.06
CA PRO A 7 5.43 -34.31 31.94
C PRO A 7 4.67 -32.98 31.78
N GLU A 8 4.29 -32.33 32.87
CA GLU A 8 3.63 -31.01 32.87
C GLU A 8 4.55 -29.90 32.31
N MET A 9 5.83 -29.92 32.65
CA MET A 9 6.81 -28.98 32.10
C MET A 9 7.05 -29.22 30.61
N ILE A 10 7.01 -30.48 30.15
CA ILE A 10 7.10 -30.84 28.73
C ILE A 10 5.86 -30.31 27.98
N GLU A 11 4.66 -30.49 28.52
CA GLU A 11 3.43 -29.97 27.92
C GLU A 11 3.43 -28.44 27.80
N VAL A 12 3.86 -27.74 28.85
CA VAL A 12 4.01 -26.27 28.82
C VAL A 12 5.03 -25.85 27.76
N PHE A 13 6.17 -26.52 27.69
CA PHE A 13 7.20 -26.25 26.69
C PHE A 13 6.71 -26.49 25.26
N MET A 14 6.00 -27.61 25.02
CA MET A 14 5.40 -27.91 23.72
C MET A 14 4.37 -26.84 23.31
N LYS A 15 3.49 -26.42 24.23
CA LYS A 15 2.50 -25.35 23.98
C LYS A 15 3.16 -24.01 23.67
N ILE A 16 4.21 -23.62 24.41
CA ILE A 16 4.97 -22.40 24.16
C ILE A 16 5.61 -22.45 22.77
N ASN A 17 6.29 -23.54 22.41
CA ASN A 17 6.92 -23.67 21.10
C ASN A 17 5.92 -23.66 19.96
N GLN A 18 4.82 -24.40 20.08
CA GLN A 18 3.77 -24.42 19.08
C GLN A 18 3.16 -23.02 18.89
N SER A 19 2.91 -22.29 19.99
CA SER A 19 2.44 -20.91 19.93
C SER A 19 3.44 -19.96 19.24
N GLY A 20 4.74 -20.17 19.44
CA GLY A 20 5.80 -19.41 18.77
C GLY A 20 5.86 -19.69 17.27
N ILE A 21 5.73 -20.96 16.89
CA ILE A 21 5.69 -21.39 15.48
C ILE A 21 4.48 -20.77 14.78
N GLU A 22 3.28 -20.86 15.36
CA GLU A 22 2.07 -20.29 14.77
C GLU A 22 2.15 -18.76 14.59
N LYS A 23 2.75 -18.05 15.56
CA LYS A 23 2.99 -16.61 15.45
C LYS A 23 3.90 -16.30 14.25
N ASN A 24 5.01 -17.03 14.12
CA ASN A 24 5.96 -16.84 13.03
C ASN A 24 5.35 -17.13 11.65
N VAL A 25 4.55 -18.20 11.55
CA VAL A 25 3.82 -18.55 10.32
C VAL A 25 2.86 -17.43 9.94
N SER A 26 2.04 -16.96 10.89
CA SER A 26 1.07 -15.88 10.64
C SER A 26 1.73 -14.57 10.20
N VAL A 27 2.85 -14.21 10.84
CA VAL A 27 3.64 -13.02 10.44
C VAL A 27 4.23 -13.20 9.05
N LYS A 28 4.79 -14.37 8.73
CA LYS A 28 5.38 -14.68 7.43
C LYS A 28 4.34 -14.61 6.31
N GLU A 29 3.18 -15.24 6.50
CA GLU A 29 2.06 -15.18 5.55
C GLU A 29 1.61 -13.74 5.31
N ARG A 30 1.42 -12.97 6.39
CA ARG A 30 1.01 -11.58 6.27
C ARG A 30 2.05 -10.71 5.57
N ARG A 31 3.34 -10.93 5.86
CA ARG A 31 4.45 -10.25 5.18
C ARG A 31 4.46 -10.59 3.68
N ASN A 32 4.31 -11.86 3.32
CA ASN A 32 4.26 -12.31 1.93
C ASN A 32 3.08 -11.68 1.17
N GLN A 33 1.90 -11.62 1.78
CA GLN A 33 0.73 -10.95 1.19
C GLN A 33 1.03 -9.47 0.92
N ASN A 34 1.60 -8.74 1.88
CA ASN A 34 1.91 -7.32 1.68
C ASN A 34 3.00 -7.10 0.62
N HIS A 35 4.01 -7.98 0.54
CA HIS A 35 4.99 -7.94 -0.56
C HIS A 35 4.34 -8.18 -1.91
N TYR A 36 3.46 -9.18 -2.02
CA TYR A 36 2.71 -9.47 -3.24
C TYR A 36 1.89 -8.26 -3.70
N ARG A 37 1.09 -7.68 -2.80
CA ARG A 37 0.23 -6.51 -3.09
C ARG A 37 1.03 -5.31 -3.58
N GLN A 38 2.12 -5.00 -2.88
CA GLN A 38 2.98 -3.88 -3.22
C GLN A 38 3.74 -4.11 -4.53
N ARG A 39 4.25 -5.33 -4.76
CA ARG A 39 4.88 -5.70 -6.04
C ARG A 39 3.89 -5.57 -7.19
N ARG A 40 2.67 -6.07 -7.02
CA ARG A 40 1.62 -5.97 -8.05
C ARG A 40 1.27 -4.51 -8.36
N LEU A 41 1.16 -3.66 -7.34
CA LEU A 41 0.94 -2.22 -7.53
C LEU A 41 2.04 -1.60 -8.38
N PHE A 42 3.30 -1.81 -7.99
CA PHE A 42 4.43 -1.18 -8.66
C PHE A 42 4.63 -1.70 -10.06
N SER A 43 4.52 -3.01 -10.29
CA SER A 43 4.59 -3.56 -11.64
C SER A 43 3.47 -3.00 -12.54
N PHE A 44 2.26 -2.83 -12.02
CA PHE A 44 1.18 -2.18 -12.76
C PHE A 44 1.52 -0.72 -13.09
N LEU A 45 1.90 0.08 -12.09
CA LEU A 45 2.22 1.50 -12.27
C LEU A 45 3.42 1.72 -13.19
N GLU A 46 4.49 0.96 -13.01
CA GLU A 46 5.71 1.03 -13.85
C GLU A 46 5.37 0.74 -15.32
N ASN A 47 4.58 -0.31 -15.58
CA ASN A 47 4.21 -0.68 -16.95
C ASN A 47 3.26 0.34 -17.59
N GLU A 48 2.26 0.80 -16.86
CA GLU A 48 1.26 1.71 -17.41
C GLU A 48 1.79 3.14 -17.58
N ILE A 49 2.51 3.69 -16.58
CA ILE A 49 3.05 5.05 -16.65
C ILE A 49 4.10 5.16 -17.77
N LEU A 50 4.88 4.10 -18.02
CA LEU A 50 5.89 4.10 -19.09
C LEU A 50 5.28 4.37 -20.48
N LYS A 51 4.05 3.92 -20.74
CA LYS A 51 3.33 4.18 -22.00
C LYS A 51 3.10 5.67 -22.25
N PHE A 52 3.09 6.49 -21.20
CA PHE A 52 2.85 7.93 -21.26
C PHE A 52 4.11 8.76 -20.93
N SER A 53 5.29 8.15 -20.97
CA SER A 53 6.57 8.84 -20.74
C SER A 53 6.82 9.97 -21.74
N SER A 54 6.38 9.84 -23.00
CA SER A 54 6.48 10.88 -24.04
C SER A 54 5.66 12.14 -23.71
N LEU A 55 4.63 12.00 -22.88
CA LEU A 55 3.81 13.09 -22.36
C LEU A 55 4.44 13.77 -21.13
N GLY A 56 5.55 13.23 -20.63
CA GLY A 56 6.29 13.74 -19.48
C GLY A 56 5.84 13.16 -18.14
N PHE A 57 5.10 12.04 -18.16
CA PHE A 57 4.79 11.30 -16.94
C PHE A 57 5.95 10.45 -16.47
N GLU A 58 6.13 10.40 -15.16
CA GLU A 58 7.18 9.60 -14.51
C GLU A 58 6.66 8.92 -13.24
N PHE A 59 7.12 7.69 -13.03
CA PHE A 59 6.95 6.97 -11.78
C PHE A 59 8.25 7.02 -10.99
N VAL A 60 8.18 7.46 -9.73
CA VAL A 60 9.34 7.54 -8.85
C VAL A 60 9.05 6.77 -7.58
N LYS A 61 9.92 5.81 -7.26
CA LYS A 61 9.87 5.04 -6.02
C LYS A 61 10.94 5.55 -5.05
N SER A 62 10.53 5.92 -3.85
CA SER A 62 11.44 6.45 -2.82
C SER A 62 12.07 5.32 -1.99
N LYS A 63 12.98 5.69 -1.08
CA LYS A 63 13.54 4.75 -0.10
C LYS A 63 12.42 4.14 0.77
N PRO A 64 12.53 2.86 1.17
CA PRO A 64 11.53 2.23 2.00
C PRO A 64 11.46 2.88 3.38
N VAL A 65 10.27 2.83 3.97
CA VAL A 65 10.02 3.15 5.38
C VAL A 65 9.51 1.90 6.09
N THR A 66 9.95 1.70 7.33
CA THR A 66 9.49 0.57 8.13
C THR A 66 8.19 0.94 8.84
N LEU A 67 7.15 0.16 8.60
CA LEU A 67 5.85 0.30 9.25
C LEU A 67 5.59 -0.90 10.17
N ASN A 68 4.90 -0.67 11.29
CA ASN A 68 4.46 -1.72 12.20
C ASN A 68 3.04 -2.18 11.80
N LEU A 69 2.97 -3.29 11.09
CA LEU A 69 1.71 -3.90 10.65
C LEU A 69 1.25 -4.92 11.68
N ARG A 70 -0.03 -5.32 11.56
CA ARG A 70 -0.62 -6.32 12.45
C ARG A 70 -1.19 -7.50 11.67
N THR A 71 -1.03 -8.71 12.21
CA THR A 71 -1.76 -9.89 11.73
C THR A 71 -3.20 -9.88 12.24
N ALA A 72 -4.07 -10.74 11.68
CA ALA A 72 -5.44 -10.90 12.19
C ALA A 72 -5.48 -11.38 13.66
N LYS A 73 -4.43 -12.09 14.11
CA LYS A 73 -4.24 -12.52 15.50
C LYS A 73 -3.68 -11.42 16.41
N GLY A 74 -3.53 -10.19 15.93
CA GLY A 74 -3.05 -9.05 16.72
C GLY A 74 -1.53 -8.94 16.86
N ILE A 75 -0.75 -9.76 16.13
CA ILE A 75 0.72 -9.80 16.25
C ILE A 75 1.33 -8.67 15.43
N GLU A 76 2.13 -7.82 16.05
CA GLU A 76 2.82 -6.73 15.38
C GLU A 76 4.14 -7.20 14.73
N PHE A 77 4.43 -6.67 13.54
CA PHE A 77 5.68 -6.95 12.84
C PHE A 77 6.10 -5.79 11.94
N GLY A 78 7.41 -5.59 11.80
CA GLY A 78 7.97 -4.62 10.87
C GLY A 78 7.83 -5.05 9.41
N PHE A 79 7.44 -4.11 8.55
CA PHE A 79 7.34 -4.28 7.11
C PHE A 79 7.90 -3.06 6.37
N GLU A 80 8.69 -3.30 5.33
CA GLU A 80 9.23 -2.23 4.47
C GLU A 80 8.20 -1.86 3.40
N ALA A 81 7.62 -0.67 3.54
CA ALA A 81 6.72 -0.08 2.57
C ALA A 81 7.44 1.06 1.84
N PHE A 82 7.29 1.12 0.52
CA PHE A 82 7.96 2.11 -0.31
C PHE A 82 6.98 3.23 -0.66
N PRO A 83 7.24 4.49 -0.26
CA PRO A 83 6.57 5.64 -0.82
C PRO A 83 6.84 5.75 -2.33
N PHE A 84 5.90 6.33 -3.05
CA PHE A 84 6.05 6.54 -4.49
C PHE A 84 5.32 7.79 -4.95
N GLU A 85 5.71 8.27 -6.12
CA GLU A 85 5.21 9.50 -6.72
C GLU A 85 4.90 9.26 -8.20
N ILE A 86 3.81 9.86 -8.67
CA ILE A 86 3.49 9.98 -10.10
C ILE A 86 3.64 11.45 -10.47
N LYS A 87 4.56 11.77 -11.38
CA LYS A 87 4.91 13.15 -11.72
C LYS A 87 4.54 13.46 -13.16
N LEU A 88 4.12 14.69 -13.41
CA LEU A 88 3.99 15.27 -14.75
C LEU A 88 4.93 16.47 -14.85
N LYS A 89 6.09 16.27 -15.49
CA LYS A 89 7.16 17.29 -15.58
C LYS A 89 6.71 18.58 -16.25
N SER A 90 5.94 18.46 -17.33
CA SER A 90 5.49 19.58 -18.16
C SER A 90 4.58 20.57 -17.42
N LYS A 91 3.76 20.06 -16.49
CA LYS A 91 2.79 20.84 -15.71
C LYS A 91 3.21 21.09 -14.27
N LYS A 92 4.39 20.61 -13.87
CA LYS A 92 4.84 20.74 -12.48
C LYS A 92 3.75 20.24 -11.52
N THR A 93 3.24 19.04 -11.75
CA THR A 93 2.20 18.42 -10.92
C THR A 93 2.66 17.04 -10.48
N GLU A 94 2.38 16.66 -9.24
CA GLU A 94 2.68 15.32 -8.73
C GLU A 94 1.58 14.78 -7.83
N TYR A 95 1.38 13.48 -7.86
CA TYR A 95 0.73 12.74 -6.79
C TYR A 95 1.78 12.08 -5.92
N VAL A 96 1.72 12.33 -4.62
CA VAL A 96 2.64 11.76 -3.63
C VAL A 96 1.88 10.74 -2.79
N PHE A 97 2.26 9.46 -2.91
CA PHE A 97 1.66 8.34 -2.19
C PHE A 97 2.56 7.93 -1.02
N THR A 98 2.06 8.20 0.19
CA THR A 98 2.77 7.91 1.43
C THR A 98 2.16 6.67 2.09
N PRO A 99 2.95 5.61 2.36
CA PRO A 99 2.45 4.41 3.01
C PRO A 99 2.11 4.70 4.47
N LYS A 100 0.98 4.13 4.93
CA LYS A 100 0.41 4.31 6.26
C LYS A 100 -0.17 2.98 6.75
N VAL A 101 -0.49 2.93 8.05
CA VAL A 101 -1.13 1.78 8.71
C VAL A 101 -2.47 2.24 9.26
N ASN A 102 -3.56 1.55 8.89
CA ASN A 102 -4.88 1.87 9.41
C ASN A 102 -5.10 1.24 10.80
N GLY A 103 -6.24 1.53 11.44
CA GLY A 103 -6.56 1.00 12.78
C GLY A 103 -6.58 -0.53 12.89
N ALA A 104 -6.77 -1.24 11.77
CA ALA A 104 -6.71 -2.69 11.70
C ALA A 104 -5.29 -3.25 11.50
N GLY A 105 -4.26 -2.38 11.41
CA GLY A 105 -2.88 -2.78 11.16
C GLY A 105 -2.57 -3.11 9.69
N ASN A 106 -3.41 -2.66 8.76
CA ASN A 106 -3.26 -2.91 7.33
C ASN A 106 -2.53 -1.77 6.64
N LEU A 107 -1.68 -2.12 5.67
CA LEU A 107 -1.04 -1.16 4.76
C LEU A 107 -2.10 -0.50 3.87
N TYR A 108 -2.03 0.82 3.76
CA TYR A 108 -2.67 1.62 2.73
C TYR A 108 -1.74 2.77 2.35
N TYR A 109 -2.03 3.49 1.27
CA TYR A 109 -1.26 4.69 0.92
C TYR A 109 -2.17 5.91 1.00
N SER A 110 -1.88 6.87 1.87
CA SER A 110 -2.49 8.20 1.74
C SER A 110 -1.85 8.91 0.56
N PHE A 111 -2.62 9.61 -0.26
CA PHE A 111 -2.07 10.40 -1.35
C PHE A 111 -2.51 11.86 -1.30
N VAL A 112 -1.65 12.72 -1.87
CA VAL A 112 -1.92 14.14 -2.08
C VAL A 112 -1.47 14.54 -3.47
N ARG A 113 -2.24 15.40 -4.14
CA ARG A 113 -1.82 16.13 -5.35
C ARG A 113 -1.09 17.39 -4.92
N ARG A 114 0.00 17.74 -5.61
CA ARG A 114 0.74 18.99 -5.41
C ARG A 114 1.01 19.63 -6.78
N GLU A 115 0.87 20.94 -6.85
CA GLU A 115 1.49 21.76 -7.90
C GLU A 115 2.75 22.38 -7.28
N TYR A 116 3.89 22.43 -7.99
CA TYR A 116 5.17 22.84 -7.35
C TYR A 116 5.03 24.20 -6.64
N GLY A 117 4.98 24.17 -5.30
CA GLY A 117 4.93 25.34 -4.43
C GLY A 117 3.57 25.64 -3.78
N ASP A 118 2.46 25.12 -4.32
CA ASP A 118 1.11 25.38 -3.81
C ASP A 118 0.36 24.07 -3.49
N GLU A 119 -0.19 24.01 -2.27
CA GLU A 119 -1.06 22.91 -1.86
C GLU A 119 -2.47 23.10 -2.45
N LYS A 120 -2.66 22.73 -3.72
CA LYS A 120 -4.03 22.45 -4.21
C LYS A 120 -4.45 21.08 -3.71
N PHE A 121 -5.33 21.05 -2.71
CA PHE A 121 -5.67 19.86 -1.96
C PHE A 121 -6.65 18.95 -2.71
N VAL A 122 -6.11 18.03 -3.53
CA VAL A 122 -6.77 16.73 -3.68
C VAL A 122 -6.01 15.74 -2.83
N ASN A 123 -6.70 15.13 -1.88
CA ASN A 123 -6.15 14.11 -1.00
C ASN A 123 -7.07 12.89 -0.98
N GLY A 124 -6.50 11.76 -0.58
CA GLY A 124 -7.22 10.50 -0.56
C GLY A 124 -6.38 9.35 -0.04
N SER A 125 -6.86 8.15 -0.26
CA SER A 125 -6.23 6.89 0.11
C SER A 125 -6.29 5.88 -1.03
N LEU A 126 -5.24 5.09 -1.17
CA LEU A 126 -5.18 3.90 -1.99
C LEU A 126 -5.22 2.68 -1.07
N ILE A 127 -6.32 1.94 -1.12
CA ILE A 127 -6.65 0.87 -0.18
C ILE A 127 -6.72 -0.45 -0.93
N TRP A 128 -6.21 -1.52 -0.33
CA TRP A 128 -6.37 -2.86 -0.89
C TRP A 128 -7.74 -3.45 -0.50
N ASN A 129 -8.60 -3.69 -1.49
CA ASN A 129 -9.86 -4.41 -1.33
C ASN A 129 -9.68 -5.91 -1.57
N LYS A 130 -10.69 -6.73 -1.20
CA LYS A 130 -10.57 -8.20 -1.25
C LYS A 130 -10.28 -8.70 -2.66
N GLU A 131 -9.44 -9.74 -2.75
CA GLU A 131 -9.06 -10.39 -4.01
C GLU A 131 -10.22 -11.14 -4.67
N ASP A 132 -11.25 -11.48 -3.90
CA ASP A 132 -12.42 -12.24 -4.36
C ASP A 132 -13.33 -11.43 -5.32
N GLU A 133 -13.07 -10.12 -5.47
CA GLU A 133 -13.74 -9.30 -6.46
C GLU A 133 -13.07 -9.53 -7.82
N ASP A 134 -13.81 -10.00 -8.83
CA ASP A 134 -13.35 -10.21 -10.22
C ASP A 134 -13.01 -8.86 -10.90
N LYS A 135 -11.93 -8.24 -10.44
CA LYS A 135 -11.48 -6.90 -10.82
C LYS A 135 -10.02 -6.96 -11.29
N LYS A 136 -9.72 -6.21 -12.35
CA LYS A 136 -8.36 -6.08 -12.92
C LYS A 136 -7.32 -5.65 -11.89
N SER A 137 -7.72 -4.78 -10.96
CA SER A 137 -6.93 -4.32 -9.82
C SER A 137 -7.75 -4.37 -8.53
N HIS A 138 -7.10 -4.69 -7.42
CA HIS A 138 -7.70 -4.69 -6.08
C HIS A 138 -7.32 -3.45 -5.27
N TRP A 139 -6.52 -2.55 -5.84
CA TRP A 139 -6.25 -1.26 -5.24
C TRP A 139 -7.39 -0.30 -5.59
N TYR A 140 -7.96 0.33 -4.58
CA TYR A 140 -9.09 1.23 -4.69
C TYR A 140 -8.65 2.63 -4.29
N LEU A 141 -8.85 3.59 -5.18
CA LEU A 141 -8.70 5.02 -4.92
C LEU A 141 -9.96 5.52 -4.22
N GLU A 142 -9.77 6.03 -3.02
CA GLU A 142 -10.75 6.76 -2.25
C GLU A 142 -10.27 8.22 -2.12
N THR A 143 -11.04 9.18 -2.62
CA THR A 143 -10.74 10.61 -2.56
C THR A 143 -11.54 11.24 -1.43
N SER A 144 -10.94 12.17 -0.70
CA SER A 144 -11.72 13.04 0.17
C SER A 144 -12.42 14.11 -0.68
N TYR A 145 -13.55 14.59 -0.16
CA TYR A 145 -14.35 15.69 -0.71
C TYR A 145 -13.49 16.78 -1.38
N TYR A 146 -13.99 17.33 -2.51
CA TYR A 146 -13.41 18.42 -3.34
C TYR A 146 -12.79 18.07 -4.71
N SER A 147 -12.91 16.86 -5.25
CA SER A 147 -12.53 16.60 -6.67
C SER A 147 -13.65 15.94 -7.47
N ASN A 148 -14.33 16.71 -8.32
CA ASN A 148 -15.32 16.17 -9.27
C ASN A 148 -14.68 15.28 -10.35
N VAL A 149 -13.36 15.41 -10.56
CA VAL A 149 -12.60 14.68 -11.58
C VAL A 149 -12.12 13.32 -11.07
N LEU A 150 -11.78 13.23 -9.78
CA LEU A 150 -11.36 11.99 -9.14
C LEU A 150 -12.50 11.41 -8.29
N ASN A 151 -13.37 10.66 -8.96
CA ASN A 151 -14.37 9.84 -8.29
C ASN A 151 -13.73 8.57 -7.72
N ASN A 152 -14.22 8.12 -6.56
CA ASN A 152 -13.80 6.87 -5.93
C ASN A 152 -13.89 5.71 -6.93
N GLY A 153 -12.83 4.89 -7.04
CA GLY A 153 -12.75 3.90 -8.10
C GLY A 153 -11.59 2.92 -7.97
N VAL A 154 -11.60 1.89 -8.80
CA VAL A 154 -10.50 0.92 -8.88
C VAL A 154 -9.31 1.58 -9.57
N LEU A 155 -8.11 1.43 -9.01
CA LEU A 155 -6.86 1.84 -9.65
C LEU A 155 -6.44 0.78 -10.68
N ASP A 156 -7.15 0.77 -11.80
CA ASP A 156 -6.80 0.06 -13.03
C ASP A 156 -6.42 1.07 -14.13
N GLU A 157 -6.43 0.65 -15.40
CA GLU A 157 -6.13 1.50 -16.56
C GLU A 157 -6.99 2.77 -16.57
N ASN A 158 -8.29 2.66 -16.23
CA ASN A 158 -9.21 3.78 -16.19
C ASN A 158 -8.94 4.67 -14.98
N GLY A 159 -8.73 4.08 -13.80
CA GLY A 159 -8.37 4.83 -12.60
C GLY A 159 -7.07 5.63 -12.78
N LEU A 160 -6.08 5.05 -13.47
CA LEU A 160 -4.83 5.73 -13.79
C LEU A 160 -5.04 6.83 -14.85
N ALA A 161 -5.86 6.59 -15.87
CA ALA A 161 -6.24 7.62 -16.83
C ALA A 161 -6.92 8.82 -16.14
N MET A 162 -7.79 8.58 -15.15
CA MET A 162 -8.40 9.65 -14.35
C MET A 162 -7.36 10.46 -13.57
N LEU A 163 -6.38 9.79 -12.94
CA LEU A 163 -5.24 10.46 -12.30
C LEU A 163 -4.51 11.35 -13.31
N PHE A 164 -4.14 10.81 -14.47
CA PHE A 164 -3.45 11.56 -15.53
C PHE A 164 -4.26 12.75 -16.04
N THR A 165 -5.56 12.58 -16.30
CA THR A 165 -6.46 13.66 -16.70
C THR A 165 -6.50 14.75 -15.65
N SER A 166 -6.60 14.41 -14.36
CA SER A 166 -6.57 15.40 -13.27
C SER A 166 -5.21 16.13 -13.11
N MET A 167 -4.11 15.53 -13.60
CA MET A 167 -2.81 16.20 -13.65
C MET A 167 -2.70 17.15 -14.85
N TYR A 168 -3.41 16.87 -15.95
CA TYR A 168 -3.42 17.68 -17.16
C TYR A 168 -4.43 18.83 -17.14
N CYS A 169 -5.63 18.58 -16.61
CA CYS A 169 -6.71 19.54 -16.52
C CYS A 169 -6.45 20.47 -15.32
N ILE A 170 -6.40 21.78 -15.59
CA ILE A 170 -6.10 22.83 -14.59
C ILE A 170 -7.32 23.16 -13.71
N GLU A 171 -8.52 22.71 -14.07
CA GLU A 171 -9.77 23.10 -13.40
C GLU A 171 -10.20 22.06 -12.37
N LEU A 172 -10.19 22.47 -11.09
CA LEU A 172 -11.03 21.93 -10.02
C LEU A 172 -12.34 22.74 -9.97
#